data_AF-A0A944AFC6-F1
#
_entry.id   AF-A0A944AFC6-F1
#
_cell.length_a   1.000
_cell.length_b   1.000
_cell.length_c   1.000
_cell.angle_alpha   90.00
_cell.angle_beta   90.00
_cell.angle_gamma   90.00
#
_symmetry.space_group_name_H-M   'P 1'
#
loop_
_entity.id
_entity.type
_entity.pdbx_description
1 polymer ?
#
loop_
_entity_poly.entity_id
_entity_poly.type
_entity_poly.pdbx_seq_one_letter_code
_entity_poly.pdbx_strand_id
1 'polypeptide(L)'
;MFYKYELNQLVEQTLFGPGHVEVTEDYLNGRIAEDLQTKLDNNTELNLYEFKKNKKGEEYSESYTNEVSMADNGIFIIQVRNNKHKTYMPKDQNIAQEVGHFPFCWVLVDTRPESKSILVQLKHDAFGNPDDVVALITTYLTRELGIASMNWAIKTTKRLCVGSIWDIVRIRTADDKDRVKTLSITVDKKRANENNEVDKALQLILDKLAAPEGEFKVASDDEAHKILDESKEDVRNIVDMLIENKYRMKVGFNKSGTVEYGKDTEAIYGVDDEVINQFAGGESVMLDSGKQGYRVVPWLDMVTPDNDSHTYIVAEKKKKNGRGRKK
;
A
#
# COMPACT_ATOMS: atom_id res chain seq x y z
N MET A 1 -1.04 0.14 0.14
CA MET A 1 -0.54 1.02 1.21
C MET A 1 0.16 2.20 0.60
N PHE A 2 -0.20 3.41 0.99
CA PHE A 2 0.22 4.64 0.33
C PHE A 2 1.15 5.46 1.23
N TYR A 3 2.22 6.01 0.66
CA TYR A 3 3.22 6.80 1.35
C TYR A 3 3.48 8.08 0.56
N LYS A 4 3.46 9.23 1.23
CA LYS A 4 4.02 10.47 0.68
C LYS A 4 5.50 10.47 0.99
N TYR A 5 6.35 10.88 0.06
CA TYR A 5 7.76 11.09 0.34
C TYR A 5 8.11 12.57 0.21
N GLU A 6 9.05 12.99 1.05
CA GLU A 6 9.60 14.34 1.08
C GLU A 6 11.12 14.20 1.10
N LEU A 7 11.80 15.05 0.35
CA LEU A 7 13.24 15.18 0.43
C LEU A 7 13.54 16.26 1.45
N ASN A 8 14.26 15.91 2.51
CA ASN A 8 14.59 16.83 3.59
C ASN A 8 16.10 17.03 3.67
N GLN A 9 16.53 18.29 3.76
CA GLN A 9 17.93 18.62 4.03
C GLN A 9 18.25 18.30 5.51
N LEU A 10 19.34 17.57 5.75
CA LEU A 10 19.71 17.07 7.08
C LEU A 10 20.40 18.13 7.95
N VAL A 11 21.05 19.14 7.33
CA VAL A 11 21.69 20.29 7.99
C VAL A 11 21.64 21.49 7.04
N GLU A 12 21.37 22.70 7.54
CA GLU A 12 21.56 23.94 6.77
C GLU A 12 23.02 24.06 6.35
N GLN A 13 23.31 24.02 5.04
CA GLN A 13 24.62 24.42 4.54
C GLN A 13 24.74 25.94 4.64
N THR A 14 25.90 26.40 5.10
CA THR A 14 26.27 27.81 5.04
C THR A 14 26.34 28.25 3.58
N LEU A 15 25.55 29.26 3.23
CA LEU A 15 25.27 29.82 1.89
C LEU A 15 26.48 30.31 1.06
N PHE A 16 27.73 30.04 1.45
CA PHE A 16 28.90 30.72 0.90
C PHE A 16 30.00 29.74 0.51
N GLY A 17 29.85 29.11 -0.65
CA GLY A 17 30.92 28.45 -1.39
C GLY A 17 30.80 28.78 -2.89
N PRO A 18 31.86 29.26 -3.58
CA PRO A 18 31.78 29.57 -4.99
C PRO A 18 31.73 28.27 -5.81
N GLY A 19 30.58 28.02 -6.47
CA GLY A 19 30.37 26.85 -7.34
C GLY A 19 29.26 25.88 -6.92
N HIS A 20 28.48 26.19 -5.87
CA HIS A 20 27.35 25.34 -5.49
C HIS A 20 26.21 25.44 -6.50
N VAL A 21 25.91 24.33 -7.18
CA VAL A 21 24.57 24.11 -7.72
C VAL A 21 23.64 23.99 -6.52
N GLU A 22 22.66 24.88 -6.43
CA GLU A 22 21.64 24.82 -5.39
C GLU A 22 20.85 23.51 -5.57
N VAL A 23 21.11 22.54 -4.70
CA VAL A 23 20.39 21.26 -4.68
C VAL A 23 19.03 21.55 -4.04
N THR A 24 17.99 21.56 -4.87
CA THR A 24 16.60 21.72 -4.41
C THR A 24 15.89 20.37 -4.32
N GLU A 25 14.76 20.34 -3.63
CA GLU A 25 13.88 19.17 -3.62
C GLU A 25 13.44 18.79 -5.04
N ASP A 26 13.04 19.76 -5.86
CA ASP A 26 12.58 19.50 -7.23
C ASP A 26 13.68 18.93 -8.12
N TYR A 27 14.92 19.39 -7.94
CA TYR A 27 16.08 18.82 -8.61
C TYR A 27 16.28 17.34 -8.23
N LEU A 28 16.23 17.01 -6.94
CA LEU A 28 16.39 15.64 -6.47
C LEU A 28 15.22 14.74 -6.92
N ASN A 29 14.00 15.27 -6.91
CA ASN A 29 12.83 14.58 -7.40
C ASN A 29 12.92 14.30 -8.92
N GLY A 30 13.41 15.27 -9.70
CA GLY A 30 13.72 15.07 -11.12
C GLY A 30 14.74 13.96 -11.35
N ARG A 31 15.80 13.91 -10.52
CA ARG A 31 16.80 12.82 -10.59
C ARG A 31 16.23 11.43 -10.28
N ILE A 32 15.23 11.33 -9.39
CA ILE A 32 14.51 10.07 -9.15
C ILE A 32 13.77 9.64 -10.41
N ALA A 33 13.05 10.55 -11.06
CA ALA A 33 12.33 10.26 -12.30
C ALA A 33 13.30 9.85 -13.43
N GLU A 34 14.41 10.58 -13.59
CA GLU A 34 15.44 10.28 -14.59
C GLU A 34 16.09 8.92 -14.38
N ASP A 35 16.44 8.54 -13.13
CA ASP A 35 17.02 7.22 -12.84
C ASP A 35 16.04 6.10 -13.17
N LEU A 36 14.78 6.20 -12.72
CA LEU A 36 13.77 5.18 -12.98
C LEU A 36 13.47 5.06 -14.48
N GLN A 37 13.40 6.17 -15.20
CA GLN A 37 13.25 6.16 -16.66
C GLN A 37 14.46 5.51 -17.34
N THR A 38 15.68 5.81 -16.88
CA THR A 38 16.91 5.21 -17.40
C THR A 38 16.93 3.69 -17.19
N LYS A 39 16.45 3.20 -16.03
CA LYS A 39 16.34 1.76 -15.78
C LYS A 39 15.32 1.10 -16.72
N LEU A 40 14.20 1.77 -16.99
CA LEU A 40 13.18 1.30 -17.94
C LEU A 40 13.73 1.25 -19.37
N ASP A 41 14.27 2.36 -19.88
CA ASP A 41 14.72 2.50 -21.26
C ASP A 41 15.85 1.53 -21.62
N ASN A 42 16.76 1.30 -20.66
CA ASN A 42 17.90 0.39 -20.84
C ASN A 42 17.60 -1.05 -20.39
N ASN A 43 16.37 -1.36 -19.95
CA ASN A 43 16.00 -2.64 -19.34
C ASN A 43 17.02 -3.10 -18.28
N THR A 44 17.49 -2.17 -17.45
CA THR A 44 18.51 -2.44 -16.44
C THR A 44 17.86 -2.86 -15.14
N GLU A 45 18.40 -3.90 -14.52
CA GLU A 45 17.95 -4.38 -13.22
C GLU A 45 18.04 -3.29 -12.14
N LEU A 46 16.92 -3.10 -11.45
CA LEU A 46 16.79 -2.33 -10.22
C LEU A 46 17.15 -3.23 -9.04
N ASN A 47 18.40 -3.12 -8.61
CA ASN A 47 18.92 -3.94 -7.52
C ASN A 47 18.62 -3.31 -6.16
N LEU A 48 17.58 -3.84 -5.51
CA LEU A 48 17.20 -3.51 -4.14
C LEU A 48 18.01 -4.36 -3.17
N TYR A 49 18.42 -3.80 -2.02
CA TYR A 49 19.19 -4.55 -1.04
C TYR A 49 18.73 -4.26 0.39
N GLU A 50 18.89 -5.27 1.25
CA GLU A 50 18.67 -5.14 2.69
C GLU A 50 19.84 -5.77 3.45
N PHE A 51 20.26 -5.11 4.53
CA PHE A 51 21.23 -5.68 5.46
C PHE A 51 20.49 -6.49 6.54
N LYS A 52 20.70 -7.80 6.54
CA LYS A 52 20.11 -8.73 7.50
C LYS A 52 21.16 -9.27 8.47
N LYS A 53 20.71 -9.66 9.66
CA LYS A 53 21.51 -10.41 10.63
C LYS A 53 21.03 -11.84 10.70
N ASN A 54 21.94 -12.80 10.56
CA ASN A 54 21.59 -14.20 10.75
C ASN A 54 21.39 -14.53 12.24
N LYS A 55 20.97 -15.77 12.55
CA LYS A 55 20.76 -16.23 13.94
C LYS A 55 22.04 -16.19 14.80
N LYS A 56 23.23 -16.13 14.17
CA LYS A 56 24.53 -16.01 14.82
C LYS A 56 24.99 -14.55 14.99
N GLY A 57 24.21 -13.59 14.49
CA GLY A 57 24.51 -12.15 14.56
C GLY A 57 25.40 -11.63 13.44
N GLU A 58 25.77 -12.47 12.47
CA GLU A 58 26.58 -12.07 11.31
C GLU A 58 25.70 -11.27 10.33
N GLU A 59 26.23 -10.13 9.88
CA GLU A 59 25.58 -9.27 8.90
C GLU A 59 25.81 -9.83 7.49
N TYR A 60 24.73 -9.92 6.70
CA TYR A 60 24.80 -10.25 5.28
C TYR A 60 23.86 -9.33 4.50
N SER A 61 24.21 -9.06 3.25
CA SER A 61 23.35 -8.35 2.32
C SER A 61 22.49 -9.34 1.54
N GLU A 62 21.18 -9.10 1.52
CA GLU A 62 20.27 -9.77 0.62
C GLU A 62 19.94 -8.83 -0.54
N SER A 63 19.99 -9.35 -1.75
CA SER A 63 19.80 -8.59 -3.00
C SER A 63 18.52 -9.07 -3.67
N TYR A 64 17.67 -8.15 -4.07
CA TYR A 64 16.45 -8.42 -4.83
C TYR A 64 16.60 -7.77 -6.20
N THR A 65 16.64 -8.61 -7.23
CA THR A 65 16.74 -8.19 -8.63
C THR A 65 15.34 -7.92 -9.17
N ASN A 66 15.07 -6.66 -9.51
CA ASN A 66 13.74 -6.19 -9.92
C ASN A 66 13.84 -5.33 -11.18
N GLU A 67 12.71 -5.02 -11.79
CA GLU A 67 12.64 -4.23 -13.02
C GLU A 67 11.52 -3.19 -12.92
N VAL A 68 11.74 -2.03 -13.53
CA VAL A 68 10.67 -1.07 -13.81
C VAL A 68 9.89 -1.62 -14.99
N SER A 69 8.59 -1.85 -14.83
CA SER A 69 7.78 -2.52 -15.85
C SER A 69 7.14 -1.54 -16.83
N MET A 70 6.79 -0.33 -16.38
CA MET A 70 6.19 0.72 -17.21
C MET A 70 6.39 2.10 -16.57
N ALA A 71 6.40 3.15 -17.40
CA ALA A 71 6.35 4.54 -16.96
C ALA A 71 5.40 5.36 -17.84
N ASP A 72 4.70 6.32 -17.23
CA ASP A 72 3.96 7.36 -17.92
C ASP A 72 3.95 8.64 -17.09
N ASN A 73 4.35 9.77 -17.67
CA ASN A 73 4.27 11.10 -17.07
C ASN A 73 4.78 11.19 -15.60
N GLY A 74 5.92 10.55 -15.30
CA GLY A 74 6.51 10.56 -13.96
C GLY A 74 5.91 9.53 -12.98
N ILE A 75 5.00 8.67 -13.43
CA ILE A 75 4.47 7.53 -12.69
C ILE A 75 5.15 6.26 -13.18
N PHE A 76 5.81 5.54 -12.27
CA PHE A 76 6.56 4.32 -12.56
C PHE A 76 5.93 3.15 -11.83
N ILE A 77 5.84 1.98 -12.49
CA ILE A 77 5.47 0.74 -11.83
C ILE A 77 6.66 -0.23 -11.78
N ILE A 78 6.89 -0.80 -10.60
CA ILE A 78 8.01 -1.69 -10.31
C ILE A 78 7.43 -3.00 -9.79
N GLN A 79 7.91 -4.11 -10.36
CA GLN A 79 7.61 -5.44 -9.83
C GLN A 79 8.67 -5.81 -8.79
N VAL A 80 8.33 -5.72 -7.50
CA VAL A 80 9.26 -6.08 -6.42
C VAL A 80 9.07 -7.55 -6.03
N ARG A 81 10.00 -8.40 -6.46
CA ARG A 81 10.07 -9.84 -6.22
C ARG A 81 10.81 -10.13 -4.91
N ASN A 82 10.31 -11.12 -4.18
CA ASN A 82 10.98 -11.66 -3.00
C ASN A 82 11.75 -12.94 -3.36
N ASN A 83 12.92 -13.15 -2.75
CA ASN A 83 13.75 -14.35 -2.91
C ASN A 83 13.22 -15.55 -2.11
N LYS A 84 11.91 -15.67 -1.95
CA LYS A 84 11.34 -16.84 -1.27
C LYS A 84 11.52 -18.07 -2.15
N HIS A 85 11.59 -19.23 -1.50
CA HIS A 85 11.51 -20.52 -2.18
C HIS A 85 10.33 -21.27 -1.59
N LYS A 86 9.55 -21.96 -2.43
CA LYS A 86 8.45 -22.80 -1.95
C LYS A 86 8.93 -24.23 -1.89
N THR A 87 8.93 -24.78 -0.69
CA THR A 87 9.21 -26.19 -0.48
C THR A 87 7.91 -26.97 -0.65
N TYR A 88 7.87 -27.92 -1.58
CA TYR A 88 6.74 -28.84 -1.74
C TYR A 88 7.18 -30.28 -1.50
N MET A 89 6.30 -31.11 -0.93
CA MET A 89 6.53 -32.53 -0.76
C MET A 89 5.66 -33.28 -1.78
N PRO A 90 6.24 -33.87 -2.84
CA PRO A 90 5.49 -34.72 -3.76
C PRO A 90 4.85 -35.89 -2.99
N LYS A 91 3.62 -36.27 -3.33
CA LYS A 91 2.89 -37.37 -2.66
C LYS A 91 3.68 -38.70 -2.63
N ASP A 92 4.58 -38.88 -3.59
CA ASP A 92 5.32 -40.13 -3.80
C ASP A 92 6.81 -40.04 -3.44
N GLN A 93 7.24 -38.95 -2.77
CA GLN A 93 8.64 -38.75 -2.38
C GLN A 93 8.78 -38.32 -0.92
N ASN A 94 9.74 -38.93 -0.22
CA ASN A 94 10.13 -38.56 1.15
C ASN A 94 11.15 -37.42 1.21
N ILE A 95 11.40 -36.74 0.08
CA ILE A 95 12.34 -35.62 -0.01
C ILE A 95 11.54 -34.40 -0.47
N ALA A 96 11.59 -33.35 0.33
CA ALA A 96 10.97 -32.09 -0.02
C ALA A 96 11.78 -31.42 -1.13
N GLN A 97 11.09 -30.97 -2.17
CA GLN A 97 11.70 -30.28 -3.29
C GLN A 97 11.50 -28.77 -3.13
N GLU A 98 12.57 -28.00 -3.30
CA GLU A 98 12.47 -26.54 -3.42
C GLU A 98 12.14 -26.18 -4.85
N VAL A 99 10.99 -25.56 -5.05
CA VAL A 99 10.62 -24.93 -6.31
C VAL A 99 10.81 -23.44 -6.15
N GLY A 100 11.47 -22.82 -7.13
CA GLY A 100 11.56 -21.37 -7.25
C GLY A 100 10.14 -20.79 -7.26
N HIS A 101 9.79 -20.09 -6.18
CA HIS A 101 8.53 -19.38 -6.06
C HIS A 101 8.92 -17.96 -5.74
N PHE A 102 8.91 -17.09 -6.75
CA PHE A 102 9.32 -15.70 -6.62
C PHE A 102 8.07 -14.82 -6.52
N PRO A 103 7.35 -14.83 -5.37
CA PRO A 103 6.17 -13.99 -5.21
C PRO A 103 6.61 -12.53 -5.26
N PHE A 104 5.75 -11.68 -5.80
CA PHE A 104 6.03 -10.28 -5.99
C PHE A 104 4.89 -9.39 -5.49
N CYS A 105 5.21 -8.14 -5.23
CA CYS A 105 4.24 -7.08 -5.01
C CYS A 105 4.45 -5.98 -6.06
N TRP A 106 3.39 -5.23 -6.34
CA TRP A 106 3.48 -4.07 -7.22
C TRP A 106 3.80 -2.82 -6.40
N VAL A 107 4.74 -2.02 -6.89
CA VAL A 107 5.06 -0.72 -6.32
C VAL A 107 4.89 0.34 -7.38
N LEU A 108 4.04 1.33 -7.14
CA LEU A 108 3.99 2.55 -7.94
C LEU A 108 4.82 3.63 -7.26
N VAL A 109 5.64 4.33 -8.05
CA VAL A 109 6.37 5.53 -7.63
C VAL A 109 5.87 6.68 -8.48
N ASP A 110 5.23 7.66 -7.86
CA ASP A 110 4.73 8.87 -8.50
C ASP A 110 5.66 10.03 -8.17
N THR A 111 6.43 10.45 -9.17
CA THR A 111 7.42 11.52 -9.08
C THR A 111 6.88 12.86 -9.54
N ARG A 112 5.58 12.97 -9.83
CA ARG A 112 4.99 14.25 -10.21
C ARG A 112 5.08 15.23 -9.03
N PRO A 113 5.44 16.51 -9.26
CA PRO A 113 5.70 17.48 -8.18
C PRO A 113 4.55 17.64 -7.17
N GLU A 114 3.30 17.48 -7.63
CA GLU A 114 2.08 17.59 -6.84
C GLU A 114 1.79 16.37 -5.96
N SER A 115 2.35 15.19 -6.29
CA SER A 115 2.01 13.91 -5.66
C SER A 115 3.13 13.40 -4.74
N LYS A 116 4.35 13.24 -5.29
CA LYS A 116 5.54 12.70 -4.59
C LYS A 116 5.20 11.52 -3.68
N SER A 117 4.82 10.40 -4.27
CA SER A 117 4.27 9.28 -3.51
C SER A 117 4.77 7.90 -3.94
N ILE A 118 4.65 6.93 -3.03
CA ILE A 118 4.94 5.52 -3.23
C ILE A 118 3.72 4.72 -2.78
N LEU A 119 3.14 3.92 -3.69
CA LEU A 119 2.10 2.96 -3.36
C LEU A 119 2.66 1.55 -3.41
N VAL A 120 2.48 0.79 -2.32
CA VAL A 120 2.78 -0.64 -2.26
C VAL A 120 1.47 -1.43 -2.28
N GLN A 121 1.19 -2.12 -3.38
CA GLN A 121 0.11 -3.11 -3.47
C GLN A 121 0.66 -4.46 -2.97
N LEU A 122 0.53 -4.67 -1.67
CA LEU A 122 1.11 -5.80 -0.98
C LEU A 122 0.41 -7.11 -1.37
N LYS A 123 1.19 -8.11 -1.76
CA LYS A 123 0.76 -9.52 -1.74
C LYS A 123 1.45 -10.21 -0.56
N HIS A 124 0.67 -10.76 0.37
CA HIS A 124 1.18 -11.28 1.65
C HIS A 124 2.12 -12.49 1.50
N ASP A 125 1.96 -13.25 0.42
CA ASP A 125 2.88 -14.31 0.02
C ASP A 125 4.25 -13.73 -0.39
N ALA A 126 4.28 -12.54 -1.00
CA ALA A 126 5.51 -11.81 -1.32
C ALA A 126 6.15 -11.18 -0.09
N PHE A 127 5.52 -10.15 0.49
CA PHE A 127 6.06 -9.40 1.62
C PHE A 127 5.04 -9.35 2.76
N GLY A 128 5.52 -9.41 4.01
CA GLY A 128 4.65 -9.38 5.18
C GLY A 128 4.21 -7.98 5.58
N ASN A 129 4.99 -6.95 5.22
CA ASN A 129 4.82 -5.58 5.66
C ASN A 129 5.16 -4.60 4.50
N PRO A 130 4.28 -3.65 4.14
CA PRO A 130 4.58 -2.67 3.10
C PRO A 130 5.70 -1.69 3.50
N ASP A 131 5.90 -1.42 4.80
CA ASP A 131 6.98 -0.52 5.24
C ASP A 131 8.37 -1.06 4.86
N ASP A 132 8.54 -2.38 4.89
CA ASP A 132 9.80 -3.03 4.51
C ASP A 132 10.07 -2.82 3.01
N VAL A 133 9.03 -2.89 2.17
CA VAL A 133 9.13 -2.66 0.73
C VAL A 133 9.46 -1.20 0.41
N VAL A 134 8.80 -0.25 1.08
CA VAL A 134 9.14 1.17 0.92
C VAL A 134 10.57 1.44 1.34
N ALA A 135 11.03 0.87 2.45
CA ALA A 135 12.40 1.02 2.91
C ALA A 135 13.43 0.52 1.88
N LEU A 136 13.14 -0.58 1.17
CA LEU A 136 13.98 -1.06 0.07
C LEU A 136 14.09 0.00 -1.03
N ILE A 137 12.96 0.54 -1.47
CA ILE A 137 12.90 1.57 -2.53
C ILE A 137 13.65 2.83 -2.12
N THR A 138 13.38 3.36 -0.92
CA THR A 138 14.04 4.60 -0.45
C THR A 138 15.54 4.40 -0.23
N THR A 139 15.96 3.22 0.23
CA THR A 139 17.38 2.88 0.41
C THR A 139 18.10 2.82 -0.94
N TYR A 140 17.47 2.20 -1.94
CA TYR A 140 17.97 2.19 -3.30
C TYR A 140 18.15 3.61 -3.84
N LEU A 141 17.10 4.44 -3.81
CA LEU A 141 17.14 5.82 -4.32
C LEU A 141 18.18 6.67 -3.61
N THR A 142 18.26 6.56 -2.28
CA THR A 142 19.25 7.29 -1.48
C THR A 142 20.68 6.94 -1.87
N ARG A 143 20.95 5.67 -2.15
CA ARG A 143 22.27 5.18 -2.55
C ARG A 143 22.59 5.55 -3.99
N GLU A 144 21.73 5.17 -4.93
CA GLU A 144 21.97 5.31 -6.37
C GLU A 144 22.18 6.79 -6.76
N LEU A 145 21.40 7.69 -6.15
CA LEU A 145 21.47 9.11 -6.44
C LEU A 145 22.46 9.87 -5.56
N GLY A 146 23.08 9.21 -4.57
CA GLY A 146 23.97 9.86 -3.61
C GLY A 146 23.26 10.93 -2.76
N ILE A 147 21.99 10.73 -2.43
CA ILE A 147 21.19 11.74 -1.70
C ILE A 147 21.83 12.06 -0.34
N ALA A 148 22.33 11.04 0.34
CA ALA A 148 23.00 11.20 1.63
C ALA A 148 24.31 11.99 1.53
N SER A 149 25.09 11.86 0.44
CA SER A 149 26.30 12.65 0.25
C SER A 149 26.01 14.11 -0.10
N MET A 150 24.80 14.39 -0.59
CA MET A 150 24.28 15.75 -0.76
C MET A 150 23.69 16.34 0.52
N ASN A 151 23.73 15.61 1.65
CA ASN A 151 23.14 16.02 2.92
C ASN A 151 21.61 16.12 2.89
N TRP A 152 20.97 15.27 2.08
CA TRP A 152 19.52 15.12 2.03
C TRP A 152 19.10 13.72 2.49
N ALA A 153 17.84 13.55 2.82
CA ALA A 153 17.23 12.26 3.09
C ALA A 153 15.82 12.18 2.51
N ILE A 154 15.44 11.00 2.00
CA ILE A 154 14.05 10.70 1.68
C ILE A 154 13.34 10.33 2.99
N LYS A 155 12.35 11.11 3.37
CA LYS A 155 11.45 10.83 4.48
C LYS A 155 10.11 10.38 3.91
N THR A 156 9.63 9.22 4.33
CA THR A 156 8.31 8.72 3.94
C THR A 156 7.33 8.84 5.08
N THR A 157 6.17 9.41 4.79
CA THR A 157 5.06 9.52 5.74
C THR A 157 3.91 8.66 5.24
N LYS A 158 3.50 7.69 6.07
CA LYS A 158 2.45 6.74 5.74
C LYS A 158 1.12 7.49 5.71
N ARG A 159 0.39 7.37 4.59
CA ARG A 159 -0.95 7.94 4.48
C ARG A 159 -1.94 6.95 5.07
N LEU A 160 -2.54 7.38 6.17
CA LEU A 160 -3.60 6.66 6.85
C LEU A 160 -4.85 7.52 6.76
N CYS A 161 -5.98 6.93 6.35
CA CYS A 161 -7.25 7.58 6.63
C CYS A 161 -7.54 7.37 8.12
N VAL A 162 -7.28 8.41 8.92
CA VAL A 162 -7.72 8.48 10.32
C VAL A 162 -9.07 9.15 10.32
N GLY A 163 -10.11 8.42 10.69
CA GLY A 163 -11.48 8.91 10.68
C GLY A 163 -12.48 7.78 10.84
N SER A 164 -13.73 8.13 11.07
CA SER A 164 -14.81 7.14 11.01
C SER A 164 -14.93 6.57 9.60
N ILE A 165 -15.50 5.38 9.46
CA ILE A 165 -15.87 4.83 8.14
C ILE A 165 -16.73 5.83 7.34
N TRP A 166 -17.55 6.62 8.03
CA TRP A 166 -18.39 7.68 7.46
C TRP A 166 -17.58 8.83 6.89
N ASP A 167 -16.51 9.26 7.57
CA ASP A 167 -15.62 10.29 7.04
C ASP A 167 -14.95 9.82 5.74
N ILE A 168 -14.53 8.54 5.69
CA ILE A 168 -13.91 7.96 4.50
C ILE A 168 -14.92 7.90 3.34
N VAL A 169 -16.13 7.40 3.61
CA VAL A 169 -17.19 7.34 2.59
C VAL A 169 -17.55 8.75 2.11
N ARG A 170 -17.76 9.70 3.02
CA ARG A 170 -18.11 11.09 2.69
C ARG A 170 -17.02 11.76 1.86
N ILE A 171 -15.75 11.67 2.26
CA ILE A 171 -14.64 12.30 1.52
C ILE A 171 -14.52 11.73 0.11
N ARG A 172 -14.72 10.41 -0.06
CA ARG A 172 -14.54 9.75 -1.35
C ARG A 172 -15.74 9.84 -2.28
N THR A 173 -16.94 9.92 -1.74
CA THR A 173 -18.18 10.06 -2.50
C THR A 173 -18.63 11.50 -2.66
N ALA A 174 -17.91 12.47 -2.06
CA ALA A 174 -18.16 13.89 -2.23
C ALA A 174 -18.16 14.27 -3.72
N ASP A 175 -19.09 15.15 -4.08
CA ASP A 175 -19.26 15.67 -5.45
C ASP A 175 -19.40 14.57 -6.52
N ASP A 176 -19.97 13.42 -6.14
CA ASP A 176 -20.16 12.23 -6.99
C ASP A 176 -18.85 11.73 -7.66
N LYS A 177 -17.70 12.01 -7.05
CA LYS A 177 -16.38 11.56 -7.53
C LYS A 177 -16.24 10.04 -7.54
N ASP A 178 -16.90 9.35 -6.61
CA ASP A 178 -16.89 7.90 -6.49
C ASP A 178 -18.17 7.39 -5.81
N ARG A 179 -18.35 6.06 -5.79
CA ARG A 179 -19.42 5.38 -5.04
C ARG A 179 -18.91 4.14 -4.33
N VAL A 180 -19.57 3.77 -3.25
CA VAL A 180 -19.35 2.47 -2.59
C VAL A 180 -20.02 1.37 -3.41
N LYS A 181 -19.22 0.42 -3.89
CA LYS A 181 -19.66 -0.76 -4.66
C LYS A 181 -19.82 -2.00 -3.79
N THR A 182 -19.01 -2.14 -2.74
CA THR A 182 -19.05 -3.32 -1.86
C THR A 182 -18.77 -2.98 -0.40
N LEU A 183 -19.40 -3.69 0.52
CA LEU A 183 -19.04 -3.77 1.93
C LEU A 183 -18.80 -5.24 2.28
N SER A 184 -17.60 -5.59 2.70
CA SER A 184 -17.28 -6.90 3.26
C SER A 184 -17.03 -6.82 4.76
N ILE A 185 -17.47 -7.81 5.52
CA ILE A 185 -17.26 -7.92 6.97
C ILE A 185 -16.58 -9.25 7.23
N THR A 186 -15.40 -9.21 7.84
CA THR A 186 -14.65 -10.41 8.21
C THR A 186 -14.98 -10.83 9.63
N VAL A 187 -15.40 -12.08 9.78
CA VAL A 187 -15.75 -12.71 11.06
C VAL A 187 -14.73 -13.80 11.35
N ASP A 188 -14.09 -13.73 12.53
CA ASP A 188 -13.09 -14.71 12.99
C ASP A 188 -13.58 -15.37 14.27
N LYS A 189 -13.49 -16.70 14.34
CA LYS A 189 -13.86 -17.48 15.51
C LYS A 189 -13.06 -17.14 16.77
N LYS A 190 -11.84 -16.62 16.61
CA LYS A 190 -10.94 -16.27 17.73
C LYS A 190 -11.28 -14.97 18.45
N ARG A 191 -12.17 -14.13 17.91
CA ARG A 191 -12.42 -12.76 18.40
C ARG A 191 -13.84 -12.54 18.94
N ALA A 192 -14.60 -13.60 19.18
CA ALA A 192 -15.99 -13.50 19.61
C ALA A 192 -16.12 -12.82 20.98
N ASN A 193 -17.00 -11.82 21.06
CA ASN A 193 -17.50 -11.29 22.32
C ASN A 193 -18.72 -12.12 22.75
N GLU A 194 -18.54 -12.96 23.78
CA GLU A 194 -19.61 -13.84 24.31
C GLU A 194 -20.80 -13.06 24.92
N ASN A 195 -20.69 -11.73 25.09
CA ASN A 195 -21.78 -10.89 25.56
C ASN A 195 -22.58 -10.24 24.42
N ASN A 196 -22.17 -10.41 23.16
CA ASN A 196 -22.85 -9.88 21.99
C ASN A 196 -23.68 -10.96 21.28
N GLU A 197 -24.98 -10.73 21.07
CA GLU A 197 -25.88 -11.69 20.41
C GLU A 197 -25.60 -11.86 18.91
N VAL A 198 -25.17 -10.80 18.23
CA VAL A 198 -24.76 -10.81 16.83
C VAL A 198 -23.49 -11.64 16.65
N ASP A 199 -22.51 -11.48 17.55
CA ASP A 199 -21.32 -12.33 17.57
C ASP A 199 -21.71 -13.80 17.73
N LYS A 200 -22.59 -14.12 18.69
CA LYS A 200 -23.08 -15.50 18.88
C LYS A 200 -23.73 -16.06 17.63
N ALA A 201 -24.58 -15.27 16.96
CA ALA A 201 -25.25 -15.70 15.73
C ALA A 201 -24.24 -15.97 14.60
N LEU A 202 -23.27 -15.07 14.41
CA LEU A 202 -22.21 -15.22 13.40
C LEU A 202 -21.29 -16.40 13.72
N GLN A 203 -20.95 -16.63 14.99
CA GLN A 203 -20.18 -17.79 15.43
C GLN A 203 -20.94 -19.10 15.19
N LEU A 204 -22.24 -19.14 15.48
CA LEU A 204 -23.07 -20.30 15.19
C LEU A 204 -23.07 -20.64 13.70
N ILE A 205 -23.09 -19.63 12.82
CA ILE A 205 -22.99 -19.82 11.37
C ILE A 205 -21.62 -20.42 11.01
N LEU A 206 -20.52 -19.85 11.52
CA LEU A 206 -19.17 -20.38 11.29
C LEU A 206 -19.02 -21.82 11.78
N ASP A 207 -19.56 -22.15 12.96
CA ASP A 207 -19.55 -23.49 13.53
C ASP A 207 -20.32 -24.50 12.67
N LYS A 208 -21.52 -24.12 12.21
CA LYS A 208 -22.33 -24.97 11.33
C LYS A 208 -21.65 -25.21 9.98
N LEU A 209 -20.87 -24.25 9.50
CA LEU A 209 -20.12 -24.35 8.25
C LEU A 209 -18.72 -24.98 8.45
N ALA A 210 -18.34 -25.33 9.68
CA ALA A 210 -17.00 -25.79 10.05
C ALA A 210 -15.88 -24.84 9.56
N ALA A 211 -16.16 -23.53 9.52
CA ALA A 211 -15.26 -22.51 9.00
C ALA A 211 -14.52 -21.79 10.15
N PRO A 212 -13.18 -21.68 10.12
CA PRO A 212 -12.43 -20.95 11.14
C PRO A 212 -12.55 -19.42 11.01
N GLU A 213 -12.85 -18.94 9.80
CA GLU A 213 -13.02 -17.52 9.44
C GLU A 213 -14.03 -17.45 8.28
N GLY A 214 -14.79 -16.35 8.18
CA GLY A 214 -15.73 -16.10 7.10
C GLY A 214 -15.79 -14.63 6.70
N GLU A 215 -16.28 -14.36 5.50
CA GLU A 215 -16.50 -13.01 4.97
C GLU A 215 -17.94 -12.88 4.49
N PHE A 216 -18.67 -11.90 5.02
CA PHE A 216 -19.98 -11.50 4.53
C PHE A 216 -19.82 -10.30 3.61
N LYS A 217 -20.18 -10.44 2.34
CA LYS A 217 -20.02 -9.39 1.33
C LYS A 217 -21.37 -8.95 0.80
N VAL A 218 -21.63 -7.65 0.90
CA VAL A 218 -22.73 -6.95 0.24
C VAL A 218 -22.15 -6.22 -0.96
N ALA A 219 -22.75 -6.38 -2.13
CA ALA A 219 -22.32 -5.74 -3.37
C ALA A 219 -23.53 -5.17 -4.13
N SER A 220 -23.32 -4.07 -4.84
CA SER A 220 -24.31 -3.47 -5.72
C SER A 220 -23.66 -3.30 -7.09
N ASP A 221 -24.29 -3.89 -8.10
CA ASP A 221 -23.93 -3.67 -9.50
C ASP A 221 -24.74 -2.53 -10.12
N ASP A 222 -25.75 -2.02 -9.42
CA ASP A 222 -26.57 -0.90 -9.87
C ASP A 222 -25.92 0.43 -9.53
N GLU A 223 -25.75 1.27 -10.55
CA GLU A 223 -25.20 2.61 -10.43
C GLU A 223 -26.09 3.57 -9.63
N ALA A 224 -27.41 3.32 -9.63
CA ALA A 224 -28.39 4.17 -8.96
C ALA A 224 -28.46 3.92 -7.45
N HIS A 225 -28.01 2.76 -6.98
CA HIS A 225 -28.14 2.36 -5.58
C HIS A 225 -26.84 2.55 -4.79
N LYS A 226 -26.89 3.43 -3.79
CA LYS A 226 -25.77 3.68 -2.87
C LYS A 226 -25.72 2.61 -1.78
N ILE A 227 -24.61 1.88 -1.71
CA ILE A 227 -24.23 1.14 -0.50
C ILE A 227 -23.65 2.14 0.50
N LEU A 228 -23.89 1.93 1.81
CA LEU A 228 -23.46 2.85 2.87
C LEU A 228 -24.01 4.28 2.68
N ASP A 229 -25.31 4.39 2.42
CA ASP A 229 -26.01 5.67 2.43
C ASP A 229 -26.19 6.18 3.87
N GLU A 230 -25.37 7.15 4.29
CA GLU A 230 -25.39 7.74 5.64
C GLU A 230 -26.74 8.40 5.98
N SER A 231 -27.55 8.77 4.98
CA SER A 231 -28.88 9.34 5.21
C SER A 231 -29.89 8.32 5.75
N LYS A 232 -29.60 7.01 5.62
CA LYS A 232 -30.45 5.93 6.11
C LYS A 232 -30.04 5.52 7.52
N GLU A 233 -30.91 5.80 8.48
CA GLU A 233 -30.68 5.52 9.91
C GLU A 233 -30.35 4.04 10.18
N ASP A 234 -31.04 3.11 9.53
CA ASP A 234 -30.76 1.66 9.68
C ASP A 234 -29.34 1.28 9.24
N VAL A 235 -28.87 1.87 8.13
CA VAL A 235 -27.51 1.62 7.63
C VAL A 235 -26.49 2.16 8.62
N ARG A 236 -26.76 3.35 9.18
CA ARG A 236 -25.94 3.95 10.23
C ARG A 236 -25.83 3.04 11.46
N ASN A 237 -26.97 2.59 11.97
CA ASN A 237 -27.05 1.72 13.13
C ASN A 237 -26.32 0.39 12.93
N ILE A 238 -26.43 -0.22 11.73
CA ILE A 238 -25.72 -1.47 11.41
C ILE A 238 -24.20 -1.26 11.44
N VAL A 239 -23.72 -0.19 10.81
CA VAL A 239 -22.28 0.09 10.74
C VAL A 239 -21.73 0.47 12.11
N ASP A 240 -22.45 1.29 12.87
CA ASP A 240 -22.04 1.68 14.22
C ASP A 240 -21.94 0.45 15.14
N MET A 241 -22.88 -0.49 15.03
CA MET A 241 -22.82 -1.78 15.71
C MET A 241 -21.58 -2.61 15.30
N LEU A 242 -21.23 -2.64 14.01
CA LEU A 242 -20.02 -3.33 13.55
C LEU A 242 -18.75 -2.68 14.10
N ILE A 243 -18.73 -1.34 14.19
CA ILE A 243 -17.63 -0.58 14.78
C ILE A 243 -17.49 -0.85 16.28
N GLU A 244 -18.59 -0.80 17.03
CA GLU A 244 -18.61 -1.05 18.48
C GLU A 244 -18.06 -2.45 18.82
N ASN A 245 -18.36 -3.42 17.97
CA ASN A 245 -17.89 -4.80 18.12
C ASN A 245 -16.54 -5.07 17.45
N LYS A 246 -15.88 -4.03 16.94
CA LYS A 246 -14.53 -4.07 16.37
C LYS A 246 -14.39 -5.09 15.22
N TYR A 247 -15.46 -5.22 14.41
CA TYR A 247 -15.40 -6.02 13.20
C TYR A 247 -14.42 -5.40 12.20
N ARG A 248 -13.72 -6.27 11.46
CA ARG A 248 -12.94 -5.85 10.30
C ARG A 248 -13.89 -5.66 9.14
N MET A 249 -13.91 -4.47 8.57
CA MET A 249 -14.75 -4.11 7.42
C MET A 249 -13.88 -3.74 6.23
N LYS A 250 -14.28 -4.12 5.02
CA LYS A 250 -13.66 -3.67 3.78
C LYS A 250 -14.70 -2.94 2.93
N VAL A 251 -14.45 -1.67 2.66
CA VAL A 251 -15.29 -0.83 1.80
C VAL A 251 -14.63 -0.76 0.44
N GLY A 252 -15.25 -1.40 -0.55
CA GLY A 252 -14.85 -1.33 -1.95
C GLY A 252 -15.57 -0.18 -2.63
N PHE A 253 -14.81 0.74 -3.19
CA PHE A 253 -15.29 1.83 -4.03
C PHE A 253 -15.18 1.44 -5.50
N ASN A 254 -16.01 2.04 -6.34
CA ASN A 254 -16.02 1.74 -7.77
C ASN A 254 -14.74 2.21 -8.46
N LYS A 255 -14.25 3.40 -8.10
CA LYS A 255 -13.03 3.97 -8.67
C LYS A 255 -11.84 3.82 -7.71
N SER A 256 -11.98 4.15 -6.43
CA SER A 256 -10.89 4.25 -5.44
C SER A 256 -10.35 2.92 -4.90
N GLY A 257 -10.79 1.78 -5.44
CA GLY A 257 -10.43 0.47 -4.91
C GLY A 257 -10.97 0.25 -3.50
N THR A 258 -10.26 -0.55 -2.69
CA THR A 258 -10.78 -1.00 -1.38
C THR A 258 -10.07 -0.34 -0.21
N VAL A 259 -10.82 -0.09 0.86
CA VAL A 259 -10.35 0.37 2.17
C VAL A 259 -10.72 -0.62 3.25
N GLU A 260 -9.76 -1.01 4.09
CA GLU A 260 -10.02 -1.85 5.26
C GLU A 260 -10.10 -1.00 6.54
N TYR A 261 -11.11 -1.24 7.38
CA TYR A 261 -11.35 -0.60 8.68
C TYR A 261 -11.36 -1.67 9.78
N GLY A 262 -10.93 -1.33 11.00
CA GLY A 262 -11.00 -2.23 12.17
C GLY A 262 -9.72 -3.01 12.51
N LYS A 263 -8.62 -2.75 11.80
CA LYS A 263 -7.26 -3.17 12.22
C LYS A 263 -6.53 -1.93 12.72
N ASP A 264 -6.59 -1.68 14.04
CA ASP A 264 -5.93 -0.56 14.73
C ASP A 264 -6.05 0.82 14.01
N THR A 265 -7.27 1.15 13.53
CA THR A 265 -7.68 2.45 12.92
C THR A 265 -6.78 2.95 11.78
N GLU A 266 -6.57 2.12 10.76
CA GLU A 266 -5.83 2.50 9.56
C GLU A 266 -6.62 2.11 8.29
N ALA A 267 -7.28 3.08 7.65
CA ALA A 267 -7.85 2.85 6.34
C ALA A 267 -6.74 2.83 5.27
N ILE A 268 -6.46 1.63 4.75
CA ILE A 268 -5.42 1.37 3.75
C ILE A 268 -5.96 1.68 2.35
N TYR A 269 -5.23 2.48 1.58
CA TYR A 269 -5.51 2.67 0.15
C TYR A 269 -5.01 1.46 -0.63
N GLY A 270 -5.93 0.78 -1.32
CA GLY A 270 -5.65 -0.24 -2.33
C GLY A 270 -6.14 0.22 -3.71
N VAL A 271 -5.43 -0.18 -4.75
CA VAL A 271 -5.82 -0.02 -6.15
C VAL A 271 -6.35 -1.38 -6.65
N ASP A 272 -7.27 -1.35 -7.61
CA ASP A 272 -7.74 -2.58 -8.24
C ASP A 272 -6.60 -3.27 -9.00
N ASP A 273 -6.48 -4.59 -8.85
CA ASP A 273 -5.44 -5.38 -9.51
C ASP A 273 -5.58 -5.29 -11.05
N GLU A 274 -6.80 -5.14 -11.59
CA GLU A 274 -7.03 -4.92 -13.02
C GLU A 274 -6.39 -3.60 -13.50
N VAL A 275 -6.58 -2.52 -12.74
CA VAL A 275 -6.00 -1.19 -13.06
C VAL A 275 -4.48 -1.26 -13.06
N ILE A 276 -3.89 -1.96 -12.09
CA ILE A 276 -2.45 -2.16 -12.02
C ILE A 276 -1.94 -3.00 -13.20
N ASN A 277 -2.61 -4.11 -13.51
CA ASN A 277 -2.19 -4.99 -14.60
C ASN A 277 -2.31 -4.30 -15.97
N GLN A 278 -3.37 -3.51 -16.19
CA GLN A 278 -3.54 -2.68 -17.40
C GLN A 278 -2.38 -1.71 -17.56
N PHE A 279 -2.01 -1.00 -16.49
CA PHE A 279 -0.88 -0.08 -16.54
C PHE A 279 0.46 -0.80 -16.77
N ALA A 280 0.72 -1.89 -16.04
CA ALA A 280 1.91 -2.71 -16.23
C ALA A 280 2.02 -3.29 -17.65
N GLY A 281 0.90 -3.60 -18.29
CA GLY A 281 0.82 -4.09 -19.67
C GLY A 281 0.86 -2.98 -20.73
N GLY A 282 0.88 -1.70 -20.34
CA GLY A 282 0.83 -0.57 -21.27
C GLY A 282 -0.53 -0.38 -21.94
N GLU A 283 -1.60 -0.97 -21.41
CA GLU A 283 -2.96 -0.88 -21.95
C GLU A 283 -3.61 0.45 -21.57
N SER A 284 -3.73 1.37 -22.54
CA SER A 284 -4.48 2.61 -22.38
C SER A 284 -5.95 2.42 -22.73
N VAL A 285 -6.82 3.16 -22.05
CA VAL A 285 -8.27 3.16 -22.26
C VAL A 285 -8.78 4.56 -22.53
N MET A 286 -10.01 4.66 -23.05
CA MET A 286 -10.74 5.92 -23.07
C MET A 286 -11.19 6.26 -21.64
N LEU A 287 -10.69 7.37 -21.11
CA LEU A 287 -11.06 7.88 -19.79
C LEU A 287 -12.37 8.69 -19.87
N ASP A 288 -13.02 8.90 -18.72
CA ASP A 288 -14.24 9.73 -18.59
C ASP A 288 -14.05 11.15 -19.16
N SER A 289 -12.81 11.64 -19.23
CA SER A 289 -12.43 12.92 -19.84
C SER A 289 -12.49 12.94 -21.37
N GLY A 290 -12.80 11.81 -22.01
CA GLY A 290 -12.79 11.65 -23.46
C GLY A 290 -11.39 11.55 -24.08
N LYS A 291 -10.34 11.44 -23.25
CA LYS A 291 -8.95 11.26 -23.69
C LYS A 291 -8.50 9.82 -23.49
N GLN A 292 -7.63 9.35 -24.38
CA GLN A 292 -6.92 8.10 -24.18
C GLN A 292 -5.86 8.27 -23.08
N GLY A 293 -5.79 7.32 -22.15
CA GLY A 293 -4.83 7.36 -21.05
C GLY A 293 -4.92 6.14 -20.14
N TYR A 294 -4.19 6.15 -19.03
CA TYR A 294 -4.14 5.03 -18.08
C TYR A 294 -5.05 5.29 -16.89
N ARG A 295 -5.85 4.31 -16.48
CA ARG A 295 -6.77 4.43 -15.31
C ARG A 295 -6.05 4.70 -13.99
N VAL A 296 -4.77 4.35 -13.89
CA VAL A 296 -3.95 4.60 -12.70
C VAL A 296 -3.76 6.09 -12.44
N VAL A 297 -3.71 6.93 -13.48
CA VAL A 297 -3.47 8.38 -13.36
C VAL A 297 -4.62 9.08 -12.64
N PRO A 298 -5.89 9.04 -13.13
CA PRO A 298 -7.00 9.66 -12.42
C PRO A 298 -7.27 9.01 -11.06
N TRP A 299 -6.92 7.74 -10.89
CA TRP A 299 -6.99 7.08 -9.58
C TRP A 299 -5.98 7.69 -8.59
N LEU A 300 -4.72 7.89 -9.01
CA LEU A 300 -3.69 8.54 -8.21
C LEU A 300 -4.13 9.95 -7.83
N ASP A 301 -4.58 10.75 -8.79
CA ASP A 301 -5.01 12.14 -8.57
C ASP A 301 -6.14 12.25 -7.54
N MET A 302 -7.06 11.29 -7.55
CA MET A 302 -8.14 11.22 -6.55
C MET A 302 -7.63 10.83 -5.16
N VAL A 303 -6.62 9.95 -5.07
CA VAL A 303 -6.01 9.59 -3.78
C VAL A 303 -4.91 10.56 -3.36
N THR A 304 -4.47 11.50 -4.20
CA THR A 304 -3.50 12.57 -3.91
C THR A 304 -4.07 13.97 -4.17
N PRO A 305 -5.16 14.37 -3.49
CA PRO A 305 -5.72 15.71 -3.69
C PRO A 305 -4.76 16.79 -3.16
N ASP A 306 -4.72 17.93 -3.86
CA ASP A 306 -3.88 19.11 -3.57
C ASP A 306 -4.05 19.66 -2.15
N ASN A 307 -5.22 19.45 -1.54
CA ASN A 307 -5.50 19.80 -0.17
C ASN A 307 -5.27 18.57 0.71
N ASP A 308 -4.16 18.58 1.43
CA ASP A 308 -3.65 17.57 2.38
C ASP A 308 -4.59 17.35 3.60
N SER A 309 -5.91 17.33 3.42
CA SER A 309 -6.94 17.15 4.45
C SER A 309 -6.96 15.75 5.08
N HIS A 310 -5.95 14.94 4.80
CA HIS A 310 -5.79 13.58 5.31
C HIS A 310 -4.67 13.57 6.34
N THR A 311 -4.92 12.97 7.49
CA THR A 311 -3.95 12.96 8.59
C THR A 311 -2.79 12.03 8.28
N TYR A 312 -1.65 12.59 7.92
CA TYR A 312 -0.39 11.86 7.79
C TYR A 312 0.17 11.55 9.17
N ILE A 313 0.49 10.29 9.43
CA ILE A 313 1.17 9.90 10.67
C ILE A 313 2.60 9.48 10.30
N VAL A 314 3.56 10.12 10.96
CA VAL A 314 4.96 9.68 10.92
C VAL A 314 5.02 8.30 11.55
N ALA A 315 5.48 7.30 10.79
CA ALA A 315 5.61 5.94 11.30
C ALA A 315 6.58 5.93 12.50
N GLU A 316 6.05 5.88 13.72
CA GLU A 316 6.88 5.60 14.89
C GLU A 316 7.36 4.15 14.77
N LYS A 317 8.69 3.97 14.66
CA LYS A 317 9.30 2.64 14.73
C LYS A 317 8.81 1.96 16.01
N LYS A 318 8.02 0.88 15.87
CA LYS A 318 7.62 0.05 17.00
C LYS A 318 8.87 -0.32 17.80
N LYS A 319 8.98 0.19 19.03
CA LYS A 319 9.99 -0.28 19.98
C LYS A 319 9.81 -1.79 20.09
N LYS A 320 10.85 -2.55 19.72
CA LYS A 320 10.90 -3.99 19.97
C LYS A 320 10.65 -4.19 21.46
N ASN A 321 9.48 -4.73 21.81
CA ASN A 321 9.23 -5.19 23.17
C ASN A 321 10.31 -6.22 23.50
N GLY A 322 11.24 -5.82 24.36
CA GLY A 322 12.28 -6.70 24.87
C GLY A 322 11.61 -7.90 25.49
N ARG A 323 11.82 -9.08 24.90
CA ARG A 323 11.52 -10.34 25.56
C ARG A 323 12.25 -10.31 26.90
N GLY A 324 11.49 -10.26 27.99
CA GLY A 324 12.01 -10.31 29.34
C GLY A 324 13.01 -11.46 29.47
N ARG A 325 14.24 -11.14 29.85
CA ARG A 325 15.17 -12.10 30.43
C ARG A 325 14.45 -12.73 31.62
N LYS A 326 14.02 -13.99 31.50
CA LYS A 326 13.79 -14.82 32.67
C LYS A 326 15.16 -15.00 33.34
N LYS A 327 15.29 -14.46 34.55
CA LYS A 327 16.35 -14.82 35.48
C LYS A 327 16.08 -16.22 36.02
#